data_AF-U9T807-F1
#
_entry.id   AF-U9T807-F1
#
_cell.length_a   1.000
_cell.length_b   1.000
_cell.length_c   1.000
_cell.angle_alpha   90.00
_cell.angle_beta   90.00
_cell.angle_gamma   90.00
#
_symmetry.space_group_name_H-M   'P 1'
#
loop_
_entity.id
_entity.type
_entity.pdbx_description
1 polymer ?
#
loop_
_entity_poly.entity_id
_entity_poly.type
_entity_poly.pdbx_seq_one_letter_code
_entity_poly.pdbx_strand_id
1 'polypeptide(L)'
;MNTGYEWCNTCNAKHFQQDFENWTSGNIDIDKCIQNIQLLAKGYHKILEWIPYDKLQDIEYIAKGGFGKVYKAKWVDGYIQSWDCKNKNWKRVRSNMCVAIKSLNNSKNITSEFINEITLHHKIVDNNFFSFIVRIYGITQDPISKNFMMVLDYADYGSLRNYLDKNYNKLSWYIKLNDLYFVAFGIEKIHIKELVHRDLHIGNVIRFPFHSSITDMGLCKPADFDESQSIKNSIYGVLPYIAPEVLRGQNYTKAADIYSFGIIMYE
;
A
#
# COMPACT_ATOMS: atom_id res chain seq x y z
N MET A 1 -5.53 -15.95 -22.07
CA MET A 1 -4.21 -15.37 -22.38
C MET A 1 -3.39 -15.31 -21.10
N ASN A 2 -2.17 -15.83 -21.13
CA ASN A 2 -1.25 -15.73 -19.98
C ASN A 2 -0.68 -14.31 -19.95
N THR A 3 -0.72 -13.66 -18.79
CA THR A 3 -0.26 -12.26 -18.62
C THR A 3 0.97 -12.15 -17.72
N GLY A 4 1.52 -13.29 -17.27
CA GLY A 4 2.71 -13.38 -16.43
C GLY A 4 3.18 -14.82 -16.21
N TYR A 5 4.33 -14.98 -15.56
CA TYR A 5 4.88 -16.28 -15.18
C TYR A 5 3.91 -17.00 -14.24
N GLU A 6 3.52 -18.24 -14.60
CA GLU A 6 2.50 -19.03 -13.88
C GLU A 6 1.14 -18.32 -13.67
N TRP A 7 0.79 -17.33 -14.51
CA TRP A 7 -0.46 -16.57 -14.39
C TRP A 7 -1.30 -16.58 -15.67
N CYS A 8 -2.49 -17.17 -15.59
CA CYS A 8 -3.53 -17.08 -16.61
C CYS A 8 -4.67 -16.19 -16.10
N ASN A 9 -4.85 -15.00 -16.66
CA ASN A 9 -5.86 -14.05 -16.20
C ASN A 9 -7.28 -14.67 -16.20
N THR A 10 -7.70 -15.24 -17.33
CA THR A 10 -9.03 -15.85 -17.48
C THR A 10 -9.22 -17.13 -16.66
N CYS A 11 -8.16 -17.91 -16.46
CA CYS A 11 -8.23 -19.16 -15.70
C CYS A 11 -8.31 -18.86 -14.21
N ASN A 12 -7.42 -18.00 -13.71
CA ASN A 12 -7.37 -17.61 -12.30
C ASN A 12 -8.63 -16.85 -11.90
N ALA A 13 -9.17 -15.98 -12.77
CA ALA A 13 -10.46 -15.34 -12.52
C ALA A 13 -11.59 -16.38 -12.33
N LYS A 14 -11.63 -17.45 -13.13
CA LYS A 14 -12.61 -18.54 -12.94
C LYS A 14 -12.39 -19.31 -11.64
N HIS A 15 -11.14 -19.59 -11.27
CA HIS A 15 -10.83 -20.23 -9.99
C HIS A 15 -11.26 -19.35 -8.80
N PHE A 16 -10.99 -18.05 -8.85
CA PHE A 16 -11.50 -17.11 -7.84
C PHE A 16 -13.02 -17.10 -7.77
N GLN A 17 -13.72 -17.06 -8.92
CA GLN A 17 -15.20 -17.11 -8.94
C GLN A 17 -15.76 -18.35 -8.23
N GLN A 18 -15.11 -19.50 -8.38
CA GLN A 18 -15.51 -20.73 -7.71
C GLN A 18 -15.29 -20.67 -6.19
N ASP A 19 -14.35 -19.84 -5.73
CA ASP A 19 -14.01 -19.67 -4.31
C ASP A 19 -14.77 -18.54 -3.61
N PHE A 20 -15.53 -17.70 -4.33
CA PHE A 20 -16.23 -16.56 -3.73
C PHE A 20 -17.28 -16.95 -2.68
N GLU A 21 -17.83 -18.17 -2.75
CA GLU A 21 -18.77 -18.68 -1.75
C GLU A 21 -18.06 -19.24 -0.50
N ASN A 22 -16.74 -19.48 -0.58
CA ASN A 22 -15.96 -20.11 0.49
C ASN A 22 -15.42 -19.12 1.53
N TRP A 23 -15.55 -17.82 1.29
CA TRP A 23 -15.12 -16.78 2.23
C TRP A 23 -16.03 -15.55 2.14
N THR A 24 -16.12 -14.80 3.24
CA THR A 24 -16.74 -13.48 3.28
C THR A 24 -16.09 -12.65 4.38
N SER A 25 -16.03 -11.34 4.18
CA SER A 25 -15.68 -10.38 5.24
C SER A 25 -16.85 -10.04 6.16
N GLY A 26 -18.06 -10.48 5.83
CA GLY A 26 -19.30 -10.01 6.44
C GLY A 26 -19.74 -8.62 5.96
N ASN A 27 -19.03 -8.02 5.01
CA ASN A 27 -19.38 -6.74 4.41
C ASN A 27 -19.37 -6.80 2.88
N ILE A 28 -20.52 -6.48 2.27
CA ILE A 28 -20.73 -6.60 0.82
C ILE A 28 -19.84 -5.69 -0.02
N ASP A 29 -19.46 -4.51 0.49
CA ASP A 29 -18.64 -3.56 -0.27
C ASP A 29 -17.17 -3.98 -0.28
N ILE A 30 -16.67 -4.55 0.83
CA ILE A 30 -15.34 -5.16 0.90
C ILE A 30 -15.28 -6.40 0.02
N ASP A 31 -16.28 -7.28 0.12
CA ASP A 31 -16.33 -8.51 -0.68
C ASP A 31 -16.32 -8.16 -2.17
N LYS A 32 -17.17 -7.21 -2.62
CA LYS A 32 -17.15 -6.71 -4.00
C LYS A 32 -15.82 -6.08 -4.39
N CYS A 33 -15.18 -5.31 -3.52
CA CYS A 33 -13.88 -4.70 -3.79
C CYS A 33 -12.81 -5.77 -4.04
N ILE A 34 -12.69 -6.74 -3.14
CA ILE A 34 -11.74 -7.84 -3.23
C ILE A 34 -12.01 -8.69 -4.49
N GLN A 35 -13.26 -9.10 -4.70
CA GLN A 35 -13.66 -9.91 -5.85
C GLN A 35 -13.34 -9.21 -7.18
N ASN A 36 -13.67 -7.92 -7.31
CA ASN A 36 -13.36 -7.15 -8.52
C ASN A 36 -11.84 -7.07 -8.78
N ILE A 37 -11.03 -6.87 -7.74
CA ILE A 37 -9.56 -6.85 -7.87
C ILE A 37 -9.05 -8.22 -8.30
N GLN A 38 -9.54 -9.31 -7.70
CA GLN A 38 -9.17 -10.68 -8.03
C GLN A 38 -9.50 -11.05 -9.50
N LEU A 39 -10.67 -10.65 -9.99
CA LEU A 39 -11.10 -10.89 -11.38
C LEU A 39 -10.26 -10.13 -12.41
N LEU A 40 -9.74 -8.96 -12.05
CA LEU A 40 -8.95 -8.10 -12.93
C LEU A 40 -7.43 -8.33 -12.80
N ALA A 41 -7.01 -9.14 -11.84
CA ALA A 41 -5.61 -9.34 -11.51
C ALA A 41 -4.82 -9.94 -12.68
N LYS A 42 -3.77 -9.24 -13.10
CA LYS A 42 -2.86 -9.67 -14.18
C LYS A 42 -1.62 -10.43 -13.68
N GLY A 43 -1.51 -10.62 -12.37
CA GLY A 43 -0.41 -11.29 -11.69
C GLY A 43 -0.66 -11.36 -10.19
N TYR A 44 0.06 -12.25 -9.50
CA TYR A 44 -0.18 -12.53 -8.09
C TYR A 44 0.09 -11.35 -7.15
N HIS A 45 1.01 -10.45 -7.53
CA HIS A 45 1.30 -9.22 -6.79
C HIS A 45 0.16 -8.19 -6.85
N LYS A 46 -0.85 -8.39 -7.70
CA LYS A 46 -2.05 -7.53 -7.82
C LYS A 46 -3.29 -8.12 -7.17
N ILE A 47 -3.20 -9.31 -6.60
CA ILE A 47 -4.29 -9.92 -5.85
C ILE A 47 -4.45 -9.14 -4.54
N LEU A 48 -5.70 -8.90 -4.18
CA LEU A 48 -6.09 -8.56 -2.82
C LEU A 48 -6.83 -9.76 -2.23
N GLU A 49 -6.50 -10.12 -0.99
CA GLU A 49 -7.08 -11.27 -0.30
C GLU A 49 -7.94 -10.82 0.89
N TRP A 50 -9.01 -11.54 1.19
CA TRP A 50 -9.56 -11.53 2.54
C TRP A 50 -8.69 -12.42 3.42
N ILE A 51 -8.14 -11.85 4.49
CA ILE A 51 -7.24 -12.55 5.41
C ILE A 51 -7.97 -12.70 6.74
N PRO A 52 -8.46 -13.91 7.09
CA PRO A 52 -9.06 -14.15 8.39
C PRO A 52 -8.10 -13.75 9.53
N TYR A 53 -8.63 -13.05 10.53
CA TYR A 53 -7.79 -12.43 11.56
C TYR A 53 -7.01 -13.47 12.40
N ASP A 54 -7.56 -14.68 12.56
CA ASP A 54 -6.92 -15.80 13.25
C ASP A 54 -5.71 -16.38 12.51
N LYS A 55 -5.50 -16.00 11.24
CA LYS A 55 -4.28 -16.31 10.47
C LYS A 55 -3.12 -15.34 10.76
N LEU A 56 -3.36 -14.30 11.56
CA LEU A 56 -2.38 -13.31 11.97
C LEU A 56 -1.98 -13.55 13.42
N GLN A 57 -0.72 -13.94 13.63
CA GLN A 57 -0.16 -14.29 14.94
C GLN A 57 0.86 -13.25 15.41
N ASP A 58 1.21 -13.29 16.69
CA ASP A 58 2.24 -12.43 17.30
C ASP A 58 2.02 -10.93 16.99
N ILE A 59 0.77 -10.45 17.14
CA ILE A 59 0.40 -9.08 16.78
C ILE A 59 0.99 -8.11 17.81
N GLU A 60 1.88 -7.23 17.35
CA GLU A 60 2.61 -6.25 18.15
C GLU A 60 2.32 -4.83 17.67
N TYR A 61 2.00 -3.91 18.58
CA TYR A 61 1.82 -2.50 18.25
C TYR A 61 3.17 -1.84 17.87
N ILE A 62 3.21 -1.15 16.73
CA ILE A 62 4.41 -0.42 16.27
C ILE A 62 4.27 1.07 16.57
N ALA A 63 3.22 1.69 16.01
CA ALA A 63 3.09 3.15 16.02
C ALA A 63 1.65 3.60 15.77
N LYS A 64 1.37 4.86 16.11
CA LYS A 64 0.15 5.58 15.75
C LYS A 64 0.52 6.80 14.94
N GLY A 65 -0.01 6.91 13.73
CA GLY A 65 0.11 8.07 12.87
C GLY A 65 -1.15 8.93 12.88
N GLY A 66 -1.19 9.96 12.02
CA GLY A 66 -2.38 10.81 11.85
C GLY A 66 -3.59 10.05 11.35
N PHE A 67 -3.39 9.06 10.48
CA PHE A 67 -4.45 8.32 9.80
C PHE A 67 -4.82 6.99 10.47
N GLY A 68 -4.10 6.56 11.51
CA GLY A 68 -4.37 5.26 12.10
C GLY A 68 -3.29 4.67 13.01
N LYS A 69 -3.43 3.39 13.29
CA LYS A 69 -2.46 2.58 14.05
C LYS A 69 -1.83 1.53 13.15
N VAL A 70 -0.56 1.22 13.38
CA VAL A 70 0.18 0.19 12.66
C VAL A 70 0.67 -0.86 13.65
N TYR A 71 0.50 -2.12 13.27
CA TYR A 71 0.95 -3.29 14.02
C TYR A 71 1.86 -4.15 13.15
N LYS A 72 2.71 -4.96 13.77
CA LYS A 72 3.44 -6.07 13.15
C LYS A 72 2.69 -7.36 13.43
N ALA A 73 2.67 -8.30 12.50
CA ALA A 73 2.17 -9.65 12.75
C ALA A 73 2.91 -10.68 11.89
N LYS A 74 2.76 -11.96 12.21
CA LYS A 74 3.11 -13.08 11.33
C LYS A 74 1.85 -13.59 10.62
N TRP A 75 1.90 -13.70 9.30
CA TRP A 75 0.84 -14.32 8.52
C TRP A 75 1.18 -15.78 8.22
N VAL A 76 0.42 -16.71 8.83
CA VAL A 76 0.76 -18.14 8.80
C VAL A 76 0.68 -18.75 7.41
N ASP A 77 -0.33 -18.36 6.61
CA ASP A 77 -0.57 -18.98 5.30
C ASP A 77 0.41 -18.45 4.23
N GLY A 78 0.90 -17.21 4.36
CA GLY A 78 1.61 -16.50 3.29
C GLY A 78 0.68 -16.11 2.12
N TYR A 79 1.19 -15.49 1.05
CA TYR A 79 0.33 -15.01 -0.07
C TYR A 79 0.18 -16.03 -1.21
N ILE A 80 -0.90 -15.89 -1.99
CA ILE A 80 -1.15 -16.71 -3.21
C ILE A 80 -0.10 -16.37 -4.28
N GLN A 81 0.56 -17.40 -4.84
CA GLN A 81 1.50 -17.25 -5.96
C GLN A 81 0.88 -17.69 -7.30
N SER A 82 0.30 -18.88 -7.36
CA SER A 82 -0.24 -19.47 -8.59
C SER A 82 -1.28 -20.55 -8.27
N TRP A 83 -2.02 -20.99 -9.27
CA TRP A 83 -2.95 -22.11 -9.14
C TRP A 83 -2.21 -23.44 -9.35
N ASP A 84 -2.35 -24.38 -8.41
CA ASP A 84 -1.82 -25.73 -8.54
C ASP A 84 -2.86 -26.65 -9.19
N CYS A 85 -2.67 -26.94 -10.47
CA CYS A 85 -3.58 -27.80 -11.23
C CYS A 85 -3.65 -29.26 -10.72
N LYS A 86 -2.61 -29.76 -10.03
CA LYS A 86 -2.60 -31.14 -9.52
C LYS A 86 -3.42 -31.24 -8.24
N ASN A 87 -3.17 -30.33 -7.31
CA ASN A 87 -3.84 -30.29 -6.02
C ASN A 87 -5.20 -29.58 -6.08
N LYS A 88 -5.52 -28.93 -7.21
CA LYS A 88 -6.73 -28.13 -7.43
C LYS A 88 -6.94 -27.10 -6.32
N ASN A 89 -5.85 -26.41 -5.95
CA ASN A 89 -5.85 -25.40 -4.90
C ASN A 89 -4.82 -24.31 -5.19
N TRP A 90 -4.91 -23.17 -4.48
CA TRP A 90 -3.94 -22.10 -4.57
C TRP A 90 -2.61 -22.50 -3.93
N LYS A 91 -1.53 -22.39 -4.70
CA LYS A 91 -0.17 -22.48 -4.18
C LYS A 91 0.18 -21.19 -3.45
N ARG A 92 0.48 -21.30 -2.16
CA ARG A 92 0.93 -20.21 -1.31
C ARG A 92 2.44 -20.24 -1.06
N VAL A 93 3.03 -19.08 -0.81
CA VAL A 93 4.46 -18.93 -0.53
C VAL A 93 4.70 -17.99 0.64
N ARG A 94 5.90 -18.08 1.22
CA ARG A 94 6.34 -17.32 2.41
C ARG A 94 5.42 -17.52 3.61
N SER A 95 5.16 -18.77 3.99
CA SER A 95 4.47 -19.05 5.26
C SER A 95 5.19 -18.40 6.44
N ASN A 96 4.43 -17.97 7.45
CA ASN A 96 4.92 -17.25 8.63
C ASN A 96 5.69 -15.95 8.32
N MET A 97 5.41 -15.30 7.18
CA MET A 97 6.04 -14.03 6.85
C MET A 97 5.57 -12.90 7.77
N CYS A 98 6.45 -11.93 8.02
CA CYS A 98 6.09 -10.69 8.70
C CYS A 98 5.25 -9.80 7.79
N VAL A 99 4.18 -9.24 8.34
CA VAL A 99 3.30 -8.26 7.68
C VAL A 99 3.06 -7.07 8.60
N ALA A 100 2.79 -5.91 8.00
CA ALA A 100 2.29 -4.74 8.70
C ALA A 100 0.75 -4.72 8.63
N ILE A 101 0.07 -4.41 9.73
CA ILE A 101 -1.38 -4.26 9.78
C ILE A 101 -1.68 -2.78 10.02
N LYS A 102 -2.26 -2.09 9.05
CA LYS A 102 -2.67 -0.67 9.16
C LYS A 102 -4.17 -0.59 9.41
N SER A 103 -4.55 -0.08 10.59
CA SER A 103 -5.93 0.21 10.95
C SER A 103 -6.20 1.71 10.79
N LEU A 104 -7.16 2.08 9.93
CA LEU A 104 -7.61 3.47 9.84
C LEU A 104 -8.53 3.83 11.01
N ASN A 105 -8.48 5.10 11.45
CA ASN A 105 -9.37 5.57 12.51
C ASN A 105 -10.85 5.41 12.11
N ASN A 106 -11.67 4.85 13.00
CA ASN A 106 -13.11 4.64 12.81
C ASN A 106 -13.53 3.79 11.59
N SER A 107 -12.67 2.89 11.11
CA SER A 107 -13.00 2.01 9.97
C SER A 107 -14.09 0.96 10.25
N LYS A 108 -14.71 0.92 11.44
CA LYS A 108 -15.90 0.10 11.73
C LYS A 108 -17.04 0.40 10.76
N ASN A 109 -17.26 1.68 10.48
CA ASN A 109 -18.17 2.14 9.44
C ASN A 109 -17.29 2.39 8.22
N ILE A 110 -17.30 1.46 7.26
CA ILE A 110 -16.46 1.59 6.07
C ILE A 110 -16.67 2.96 5.46
N THR A 111 -15.59 3.73 5.41
CA THR A 111 -15.58 5.00 4.72
C THR A 111 -15.24 4.74 3.26
N SER A 112 -15.81 5.55 2.37
CA SER A 112 -15.38 5.62 0.97
C SER A 112 -13.87 5.85 0.86
N GLU A 113 -13.25 6.49 1.85
CA GLU A 113 -11.83 6.73 1.95
C GLU A 113 -11.00 5.43 2.04
N PHE A 114 -11.40 4.45 2.85
CA PHE A 114 -10.68 3.18 2.99
C PHE A 114 -10.67 2.38 1.68
N ILE A 115 -11.85 2.21 1.07
CA ILE A 115 -11.97 1.51 -0.22
C ILE A 115 -11.23 2.28 -1.32
N ASN A 116 -11.27 3.61 -1.30
CA ASN A 116 -10.56 4.44 -2.26
C ASN A 116 -9.04 4.30 -2.12
N GLU A 117 -8.48 4.29 -0.91
CA GLU A 117 -7.05 4.05 -0.68
C GLU A 117 -6.61 2.72 -1.30
N ILE A 118 -7.33 1.64 -1.00
CA ILE A 118 -7.05 0.30 -1.57
C ILE A 118 -7.16 0.31 -3.10
N THR A 119 -8.22 0.92 -3.63
CA THR A 119 -8.47 0.96 -5.07
C THR A 119 -7.39 1.74 -5.81
N LEU A 120 -6.99 2.92 -5.29
CA LEU A 120 -5.90 3.72 -5.85
C LEU A 120 -4.58 2.97 -5.79
N HIS A 121 -4.29 2.35 -4.64
CA HIS A 121 -3.10 1.55 -4.46
C HIS A 121 -3.00 0.43 -5.52
N HIS A 122 -4.05 -0.37 -5.72
CA HIS A 122 -4.05 -1.43 -6.74
C HIS A 122 -3.95 -0.92 -8.18
N LYS A 123 -4.41 0.31 -8.48
CA LYS A 123 -4.25 0.92 -9.80
C LYS A 123 -2.80 1.26 -10.13
N ILE A 124 -1.98 1.54 -9.12
CA ILE A 124 -0.60 2.04 -9.28
C ILE A 124 0.41 0.89 -9.25
N VAL A 125 0.13 -0.21 -8.53
CA VAL A 125 1.04 -1.36 -8.40
C VAL A 125 1.47 -1.92 -9.77
N ASP A 126 2.78 -2.13 -9.89
CA ASP A 126 3.51 -2.62 -11.06
C ASP A 126 3.75 -4.15 -10.94
N ASN A 127 4.04 -4.81 -12.07
CA ASN A 127 4.51 -6.19 -12.15
C ASN A 127 6.04 -6.36 -11.94
N ASN A 128 6.74 -5.41 -11.34
CA ASN A 128 8.18 -5.48 -11.11
C ASN A 128 8.57 -6.36 -9.92
N PHE A 129 9.82 -6.85 -9.96
CA PHE A 129 10.39 -7.66 -8.88
C PHE A 129 10.48 -6.90 -7.54
N PHE A 130 10.82 -5.61 -7.61
CA PHE A 130 10.77 -4.69 -6.47
C PHE A 130 9.55 -3.79 -6.60
N SER A 131 8.87 -3.54 -5.47
CA SER A 131 7.66 -2.74 -5.45
C SER A 131 8.01 -1.30 -5.07
N PHE A 132 7.84 -0.35 -5.99
CA PHE A 132 8.10 1.08 -5.72
C PHE A 132 7.07 1.71 -4.78
N ILE A 133 5.88 1.11 -4.72
CA ILE A 133 4.84 1.37 -3.72
C ILE A 133 4.79 0.13 -2.82
N VAL A 134 4.58 0.28 -1.51
CA VAL A 134 4.43 -0.88 -0.60
C VAL A 134 3.40 -1.87 -1.17
N ARG A 135 3.52 -3.18 -0.95
CA ARG A 135 2.48 -4.11 -1.41
C ARG A 135 1.37 -4.23 -0.35
N ILE A 136 0.11 -4.20 -0.78
CA ILE A 136 -1.04 -4.66 0.00
C ILE A 136 -1.30 -6.11 -0.36
N TYR A 137 -1.34 -6.99 0.63
CA TYR A 137 -1.71 -8.40 0.47
C TYR A 137 -3.21 -8.61 0.59
N GLY A 138 -3.85 -7.88 1.50
CA GLY A 138 -5.24 -8.15 1.81
C GLY A 138 -5.87 -7.19 2.80
N ILE A 139 -7.10 -7.53 3.15
CA ILE A 139 -7.91 -6.87 4.16
C ILE A 139 -8.21 -7.89 5.25
N THR A 140 -8.19 -7.44 6.49
CA THR A 140 -8.66 -8.21 7.65
C THR A 140 -9.59 -7.35 8.50
N GLN A 141 -10.24 -7.94 9.50
CA GLN A 141 -11.06 -7.20 10.46
C GLN A 141 -10.70 -7.63 11.88
N ASP A 142 -10.45 -6.66 12.75
CA ASP A 142 -10.25 -6.93 14.17
C ASP A 142 -11.57 -7.46 14.78
N PRO A 143 -11.60 -8.68 15.35
CA PRO A 143 -12.82 -9.25 15.91
C PRO A 143 -13.37 -8.46 17.09
N ILE A 144 -12.52 -7.71 17.82
CA ILE A 144 -12.90 -6.92 19.00
C ILE A 144 -13.37 -5.54 18.58
N SER A 145 -12.51 -4.76 17.92
CA SER A 145 -12.89 -3.40 17.54
C SER A 145 -13.83 -3.35 16.34
N LYS A 146 -13.92 -4.40 15.51
CA LYS A 146 -14.64 -4.43 14.23
C LYS A 146 -14.08 -3.48 13.16
N ASN A 147 -12.91 -2.90 13.41
CA ASN A 147 -12.22 -2.08 12.41
C ASN A 147 -11.68 -2.96 11.28
N PHE A 148 -11.96 -2.58 10.04
CA PHE A 148 -11.24 -3.11 8.88
C PHE A 148 -9.81 -2.57 8.85
N MET A 149 -8.87 -3.41 8.44
CA MET A 149 -7.44 -3.13 8.44
C MET A 149 -6.80 -3.67 7.16
N MET A 150 -5.80 -2.95 6.65
CA MET A 150 -4.98 -3.39 5.53
C MET A 150 -3.82 -4.25 6.03
N VAL A 151 -3.52 -5.33 5.33
CA VAL A 151 -2.33 -6.17 5.56
C VAL A 151 -1.32 -5.86 4.45
N LEU A 152 -0.17 -5.30 4.83
CA LEU A 152 0.87 -4.81 3.92
C LEU A 152 2.20 -5.55 4.13
N ASP A 153 3.09 -5.44 3.15
CA ASP A 153 4.48 -5.90 3.30
C ASP A 153 5.21 -5.14 4.42
N TYR A 154 5.91 -5.87 5.27
CA TYR A 154 6.58 -5.31 6.43
C TYR A 154 8.01 -4.92 6.07
N ALA A 155 8.31 -3.62 6.16
CA ALA A 155 9.65 -3.10 5.97
C ALA A 155 10.49 -3.28 7.24
N ASP A 156 11.48 -4.18 7.21
CA ASP A 156 12.32 -4.51 8.36
C ASP A 156 13.08 -3.31 8.95
N TYR A 157 13.38 -2.31 8.12
CA TYR A 157 14.10 -1.11 8.55
C TYR A 157 13.18 0.07 8.89
N GLY A 158 11.85 -0.12 8.87
CA GLY A 158 10.88 0.91 9.15
C GLY A 158 10.84 1.99 8.06
N SER A 159 10.54 3.24 8.46
CA SER A 159 10.61 4.37 7.54
C SER A 159 12.06 4.68 7.16
N LEU A 160 12.26 5.32 6.02
CA LEU A 160 13.56 5.82 5.58
C LEU A 160 14.12 6.78 6.62
N ARG A 161 13.27 7.55 7.32
CA ARG A 161 13.68 8.36 8.49
C ARG A 161 14.35 7.51 9.56
N ASN A 162 13.67 6.45 10.00
CA ASN A 162 14.20 5.56 11.04
C ASN A 162 15.50 4.87 10.60
N TYR A 163 15.60 4.54 9.31
CA TYR A 163 16.80 3.95 8.74
C TYR A 163 17.97 4.94 8.75
N LEU A 164 17.75 6.19 8.32
CA LEU A 164 18.76 7.25 8.37
C LEU A 164 19.20 7.52 9.81
N ASP A 165 18.27 7.73 10.74
CA ASP A 165 18.59 8.04 12.15
C ASP A 165 19.53 6.99 12.78
N LYS A 166 19.38 5.71 12.41
CA LYS A 166 20.19 4.61 12.94
C LYS A 166 21.48 4.36 12.16
N ASN A 167 21.50 4.64 10.87
CA ASN A 167 22.56 4.17 9.97
C ASN A 167 23.33 5.29 9.25
N TYR A 168 23.02 6.57 9.50
CA TYR A 168 23.58 7.72 8.76
C TYR A 168 25.08 7.60 8.47
N ASN A 169 25.88 7.33 9.51
CA ASN A 169 27.34 7.24 9.43
C ASN A 169 27.87 6.03 8.62
N LYS A 170 27.00 5.08 8.27
CA LYS A 170 27.32 3.85 7.53
C LYS A 170 26.80 3.86 6.09
N LEU A 171 26.05 4.90 5.70
CA LEU A 171 25.42 4.95 4.37
C LEU A 171 26.43 5.35 3.31
N SER A 172 26.65 4.44 2.36
CA SER A 172 27.38 4.76 1.14
C SER A 172 26.53 5.63 0.21
N TRP A 173 27.19 6.39 -0.65
CA TRP A 173 26.53 7.12 -1.74
C TRP A 173 25.68 6.20 -2.62
N TYR A 174 26.13 4.97 -2.84
CA TYR A 174 25.37 3.96 -3.58
C TYR A 174 24.00 3.69 -2.93
N ILE A 175 23.95 3.45 -1.61
CA ILE A 175 22.69 3.19 -0.91
C ILE A 175 21.76 4.41 -0.99
N LYS A 176 22.30 5.61 -0.77
CA LYS A 176 21.54 6.87 -0.85
C LYS A 176 20.92 7.08 -2.23
N LEU A 177 21.73 6.97 -3.30
CA LEU A 177 21.27 7.13 -4.67
C LEU A 177 20.28 6.04 -5.07
N ASN A 178 20.48 4.81 -4.60
CA ASN A 178 19.54 3.71 -4.83
C ASN A 178 18.18 4.00 -4.17
N ASP A 179 18.16 4.47 -2.92
CA ASP A 179 16.91 4.81 -2.24
C ASP A 179 16.17 5.96 -2.95
N LEU A 180 16.89 7.01 -3.37
CA LEU A 180 16.31 8.10 -4.16
C LEU A 180 15.80 7.63 -5.53
N TYR A 181 16.49 6.70 -6.18
CA TYR A 181 16.03 6.07 -7.42
C TYR A 181 14.69 5.36 -7.20
N PHE A 182 14.57 4.54 -6.16
CA PHE A 182 13.31 3.83 -5.85
C PHE A 182 12.16 4.80 -5.53
N VAL A 183 12.42 5.89 -4.79
CA VAL A 183 11.41 6.91 -4.52
C VAL A 183 10.99 7.63 -5.80
N ALA A 184 11.94 8.05 -6.64
CA ALA A 184 11.63 8.72 -7.91
C ALA A 184 10.75 7.86 -8.83
N PHE A 185 11.06 6.57 -8.95
CA PHE A 185 10.21 5.64 -9.70
C PHE A 185 8.84 5.45 -9.05
N GLY A 186 8.74 5.43 -7.71
CA GLY A 186 7.45 5.43 -7.02
C GLY A 186 6.59 6.64 -7.39
N ILE A 187 7.18 7.84 -7.37
CA ILE A 187 6.51 9.09 -7.77
C ILE A 187 6.06 9.02 -9.23
N GLU A 188 6.92 8.55 -10.14
CA GLU A 188 6.57 8.36 -11.55
C GLU A 188 5.34 7.46 -11.72
N LYS A 189 5.26 6.34 -10.98
CA LYS A 189 4.10 5.43 -11.06
C LYS A 189 2.80 6.10 -10.59
N ILE A 190 2.87 6.94 -9.56
CA ILE A 190 1.72 7.73 -9.09
C ILE A 190 1.30 8.74 -10.16
N HIS A 191 2.27 9.50 -10.69
CA HIS A 191 2.03 10.59 -11.63
C HIS A 191 1.54 10.12 -13.01
N ILE A 192 1.97 8.95 -13.50
CA ILE A 192 1.45 8.32 -14.74
C ILE A 192 -0.05 7.99 -14.63
N LYS A 193 -0.56 7.83 -13.41
CA LYS A 193 -2.00 7.62 -13.16
C LYS A 193 -2.78 8.92 -12.98
N GLU A 194 -2.16 10.06 -13.28
CA GLU A 194 -2.73 11.40 -13.07
C GLU A 194 -3.12 11.65 -11.60
N LEU A 195 -2.34 11.09 -10.68
CA LEU A 195 -2.51 11.27 -9.24
C LEU A 195 -1.38 12.12 -8.64
N VAL A 196 -1.66 12.72 -7.49
CA VAL A 196 -0.72 13.46 -6.64
C VAL A 196 -0.76 12.85 -5.25
N HIS A 197 0.40 12.60 -4.64
CA HIS A 197 0.52 11.95 -3.33
C HIS A 197 0.06 12.86 -2.18
N ARG A 198 0.43 14.16 -2.23
CA ARG A 198 0.01 15.24 -1.29
C ARG A 198 0.57 15.16 0.13
N ASP A 199 1.08 14.00 0.54
CA ASP A 199 1.76 13.81 1.85
C ASP A 199 3.08 13.03 1.70
N LEU A 200 3.84 13.36 0.65
CA LEU A 200 5.13 12.70 0.43
C LEU A 200 6.17 13.30 1.39
N HIS A 201 6.74 12.47 2.25
CA HIS A 201 7.84 12.85 3.12
C HIS A 201 8.65 11.60 3.51
N ILE A 202 9.83 11.78 4.10
CA ILE A 202 10.75 10.67 4.39
C ILE A 202 10.20 9.62 5.38
N GLY A 203 9.15 9.97 6.12
CA GLY A 203 8.41 9.05 6.99
C GLY A 203 7.42 8.15 6.25
N ASN A 204 6.92 8.61 5.09
CA ASN A 204 6.05 7.86 4.17
C ASN A 204 6.86 7.15 3.06
N VAL A 205 8.17 7.06 3.22
CA VAL A 205 9.03 6.12 2.49
C VAL A 205 9.47 5.03 3.46
N ILE A 206 9.26 3.77 3.12
CA ILE A 206 9.66 2.61 3.93
C ILE A 206 10.84 1.88 3.29
N ARG A 207 11.69 1.27 4.11
CA ARG A 207 12.95 0.65 3.67
C ARG A 207 12.95 -0.87 3.90
N PHE A 208 12.99 -1.62 2.81
CA PHE A 208 13.28 -3.07 2.81
C PHE A 208 14.79 -3.30 2.80
N PRO A 209 15.32 -4.53 2.81
CA PRO A 209 16.77 -4.75 2.72
C PRO A 209 17.43 -4.22 1.46
N PHE A 210 16.76 -4.28 0.31
CA PHE A 210 17.37 -3.97 -0.99
C PHE A 210 16.77 -2.76 -1.72
N HIS A 211 15.63 -2.26 -1.25
CA HIS A 211 14.92 -1.17 -1.92
C HIS A 211 14.10 -0.34 -0.92
N SER A 212 13.70 0.84 -1.37
CA SER A 212 12.72 1.70 -0.71
C SER A 212 11.38 1.65 -1.45
N SER A 213 10.30 1.96 -0.74
CA SER A 213 8.96 2.04 -1.32
C SER A 213 8.18 3.20 -0.72
N ILE A 214 7.33 3.85 -1.50
CA ILE A 214 6.37 4.83 -0.99
C ILE A 214 5.21 4.09 -0.32
N THR A 215 4.67 4.66 0.76
CA THR A 215 3.49 4.17 1.47
C THR A 215 2.51 5.31 1.74
N ASP A 216 1.37 4.98 2.34
CA ASP A 216 0.31 5.91 2.75
C ASP A 216 -0.38 6.68 1.60
N MET A 217 -1.15 5.93 0.80
CA MET A 217 -1.89 6.47 -0.34
C MET A 217 -3.23 7.13 0.06
N GLY A 218 -3.51 7.27 1.35
CA GLY A 218 -4.82 7.72 1.86
C GLY A 218 -5.21 9.14 1.43
N LEU A 219 -4.22 10.01 1.19
CA LEU A 219 -4.44 11.38 0.75
C LEU A 219 -4.33 11.58 -0.77
N CYS A 220 -4.02 10.54 -1.54
CA CYS A 220 -3.87 10.65 -2.99
C CYS A 220 -5.16 11.13 -3.67
N LYS A 221 -5.03 12.09 -4.59
CA LYS A 221 -6.13 12.64 -5.40
C LYS A 221 -5.71 12.85 -6.85
N PRO A 222 -6.68 12.94 -7.78
CA PRO A 222 -6.41 13.38 -9.15
C PRO A 222 -5.65 14.71 -9.20
N ALA A 223 -4.77 14.88 -10.18
CA ALA A 223 -3.95 16.09 -10.31
C ALA A 223 -4.75 17.35 -10.67
N ASP A 224 -5.96 17.19 -11.21
CA ASP A 224 -6.91 18.24 -11.53
C ASP A 224 -7.99 18.41 -10.44
N PHE A 225 -7.84 17.76 -9.29
CA PHE A 225 -8.79 17.85 -8.19
C PHE A 225 -8.87 19.29 -7.67
N ASP A 226 -10.08 19.83 -7.67
CA ASP A 226 -10.37 21.17 -7.17
C ASP A 226 -10.62 21.12 -5.66
N GLU A 227 -9.67 21.64 -4.87
CA GLU A 227 -9.76 21.66 -3.41
C GLU A 227 -10.95 22.48 -2.89
N SER A 228 -11.47 23.42 -3.69
CA SER A 228 -12.66 24.21 -3.31
C SER A 228 -13.93 23.35 -3.20
N GLN A 229 -13.92 22.14 -3.80
CA GLN A 229 -14.99 21.15 -3.66
C GLN A 229 -14.85 20.31 -2.39
N SER A 230 -13.74 20.43 -1.66
CA SER A 230 -13.54 19.77 -0.38
C SER A 230 -14.20 20.60 0.74
N ILE A 231 -15.01 19.93 1.58
CA ILE A 231 -15.77 20.57 2.68
C ILE A 231 -14.82 21.23 3.71
N LYS A 232 -13.54 20.89 3.69
CA LYS A 232 -12.49 21.41 4.55
C LYS A 232 -11.33 21.82 3.66
N ASN A 233 -11.16 23.11 3.37
CA ASN A 233 -9.96 23.72 2.77
C ASN A 233 -8.71 23.51 3.65
N SER A 234 -8.36 22.25 3.91
CA SER A 234 -7.28 21.85 4.79
C SER A 234 -6.06 21.57 3.95
N ILE A 235 -4.96 22.23 4.29
CA ILE A 235 -3.65 21.88 3.79
C ILE A 235 -3.24 20.59 4.51
N TYR A 236 -2.91 19.56 3.73
CA TYR A 236 -2.39 18.28 4.21
C TYR A 236 -0.86 18.23 4.01
N GLY A 237 -0.18 17.29 4.63
CA GLY A 237 1.26 17.16 4.51
C GLY A 237 2.05 17.53 5.76
N VAL A 238 3.31 17.12 5.80
CA VAL A 238 4.27 17.49 6.84
C VAL A 238 4.97 18.78 6.44
N LEU A 239 4.85 19.83 7.27
CA LEU A 239 5.14 21.24 6.92
C LEU A 239 6.43 21.49 6.09
N PRO A 240 7.61 20.92 6.42
CA PRO A 240 8.83 21.13 5.62
C PRO A 240 8.74 20.62 4.17
N TYR A 241 7.87 19.65 3.91
CA TYR A 241 7.71 18.98 2.62
C TYR A 241 6.60 19.60 1.76
N ILE A 242 5.83 20.55 2.30
CA ILE A 242 4.72 21.17 1.57
C ILE A 242 5.27 22.27 0.65
N ALA A 243 4.91 22.19 -0.63
CA ALA A 243 5.35 23.16 -1.62
C ALA A 243 4.86 24.59 -1.31
N PRO A 244 5.66 25.64 -1.55
CA PRO A 244 5.31 27.01 -1.20
C PRO A 244 4.01 27.51 -1.84
N GLU A 245 3.70 27.09 -3.06
CA GLU A 245 2.44 27.41 -3.75
C GLU A 245 1.22 26.82 -3.06
N VAL A 246 1.33 25.60 -2.52
CA VAL A 246 0.27 24.95 -1.73
C VAL A 246 0.06 25.69 -0.40
N LEU A 247 1.15 26.11 0.26
CA LEU A 247 1.06 26.94 1.48
C LEU A 247 0.40 28.31 1.22
N ARG A 248 0.45 28.80 -0.02
CA ARG A 248 -0.26 30.02 -0.46
C ARG A 248 -1.72 29.75 -0.88
N GLY A 249 -2.22 28.54 -0.70
CA GLY A 249 -3.59 28.16 -0.99
C GLY A 249 -3.86 27.72 -2.43
N GLN A 250 -2.83 27.45 -3.24
CA GLN A 250 -3.01 26.82 -4.55
C GLN A 250 -3.26 25.32 -4.40
N ASN A 251 -3.88 24.71 -5.42
CA ASN A 251 -4.14 23.27 -5.45
C ASN A 251 -2.84 22.47 -5.49
N TYR A 252 -2.90 21.24 -4.98
CA TYR A 252 -1.80 20.29 -5.12
C TYR A 252 -1.64 19.90 -6.59
N THR A 253 -0.39 19.89 -7.05
CA THR A 253 -0.03 19.45 -8.40
C THR A 253 1.05 18.39 -8.32
N LYS A 254 1.36 17.74 -9.45
CA LYS A 254 2.51 16.84 -9.55
C LYS A 254 3.82 17.53 -9.16
N ALA A 255 3.96 18.83 -9.45
CA ALA A 255 5.13 19.62 -9.06
C ALA A 255 5.27 19.75 -7.54
N ALA A 256 4.17 19.74 -6.79
CA ALA A 256 4.21 19.76 -5.33
C ALA A 256 4.86 18.48 -4.75
N ASP A 257 4.55 17.30 -5.31
CA ASP A 257 5.24 16.06 -4.92
C ASP A 257 6.74 16.11 -5.27
N ILE A 258 7.12 16.74 -6.39
CA ILE A 258 8.53 16.91 -6.78
C ILE A 258 9.27 17.84 -5.82
N TYR A 259 8.61 18.91 -5.33
CA TYR A 259 9.16 19.72 -4.25
C TYR A 259 9.43 18.88 -3.00
N SER A 260 8.44 18.08 -2.56
CA SER A 260 8.60 17.19 -1.42
C SER A 260 9.76 16.20 -1.61
N PHE A 261 9.92 15.67 -2.83
CA PHE A 261 11.06 14.82 -3.17
C PHE A 261 12.40 15.56 -3.08
N GLY A 262 12.46 16.83 -3.50
CA GLY A 262 13.64 17.67 -3.31
C GLY A 262 14.03 17.85 -1.84
N ILE A 263 13.05 17.94 -0.94
CA ILE A 263 13.29 17.98 0.51
C ILE A 263 13.81 16.62 1.02
N ILE A 264 13.26 15.49 0.54
CA ILE A 264 13.78 14.14 0.87
C ILE A 264 15.23 13.98 0.40
N MET A 265 15.59 14.51 -0.77
CA MET A 265 16.96 14.48 -1.30
C MET A 265 17.94 15.34 -0.49
N TYR A 266 17.45 16.41 0.16
CA TYR A 266 18.27 17.32 0.95
C TYR A 266 18.66 16.74 2.32
N GLU A 267 17.77 15.92 2.92
CA GLU A 267 18.04 15.22 4.19
C GLU A 267 19.12 14.13 4.09
#